data_AF-A0A536WCS7-F1
#
_entry.id   AF-A0A536WCS7-F1
#
_cell.length_a   1.000
_cell.length_b   1.000
_cell.length_c   1.000
_cell.angle_alpha   90.00
_cell.angle_beta   90.00
_cell.angle_gamma   90.00
#
_symmetry.space_group_name_H-M   'P 1'
#
loop_
_entity.id
_entity.type
_entity.pdbx_description
1 polymer ?
#
loop_
_entity_poly.entity_id
_entity_poly.type
_entity_poly.pdbx_seq_one_letter_code
_entity_poly.pdbx_strand_id
1 'polypeptide(L)'
;MAAPLTALYAGVLGLFLLALGARVSLLRSKLRVGMGHGNDVHLARAIRVHGNAVEWIVPMLLLFLVAELDGANRIFLHVCGVSFVGARIAHAVGVSRT
;
A
#
# COMPACT_ATOMS: atom_id res chain seq x y z
N MET A 1 -12.62 -22.37 5.92
CA MET A 1 -13.20 -21.29 5.08
C MET A 1 -12.07 -20.67 4.28
N ALA A 2 -12.30 -20.36 3.00
CA ALA A 2 -11.34 -19.69 2.15
C ALA A 2 -11.73 -18.21 1.98
N ALA A 3 -10.75 -17.30 1.91
CA ALA A 3 -10.96 -15.85 1.75
C ALA A 3 -10.39 -15.37 0.39
N PRO A 4 -10.95 -15.79 -0.75
CA PRO A 4 -10.41 -15.48 -2.08
C PRO A 4 -10.41 -13.99 -2.42
N LEU A 5 -11.39 -13.19 -1.97
CA LEU A 5 -11.41 -11.75 -2.27
C LEU A 5 -10.32 -11.02 -1.49
N THR A 6 -10.16 -11.36 -0.21
CA THR A 6 -9.08 -10.85 0.64
C THR A 6 -7.73 -11.24 0.03
N ALA A 7 -7.57 -12.49 -0.42
CA ALA A 7 -6.35 -12.94 -1.09
C ALA A 7 -6.06 -12.15 -2.37
N LEU A 8 -7.08 -11.88 -3.19
CA LEU A 8 -6.96 -11.06 -4.40
C LEU A 8 -6.45 -9.65 -4.06
N TYR A 9 -7.11 -8.96 -3.14
CA TYR A 9 -6.72 -7.59 -2.77
C TYR A 9 -5.39 -7.54 -2.02
N ALA A 10 -5.08 -8.55 -1.20
CA ALA A 10 -3.79 -8.71 -0.56
C ALA A 10 -2.67 -8.89 -1.59
N GLY A 11 -2.90 -9.67 -2.64
CA GLY A 11 -1.95 -9.83 -3.75
C GLY A 11 -1.68 -8.50 -4.47
N VAL A 12 -2.74 -7.79 -4.87
CA VAL A 12 -2.61 -6.50 -5.57
C VAL A 12 -1.93 -5.44 -4.71
N LEU A 13 -2.41 -5.25 -3.48
CA LEU A 13 -1.88 -4.24 -2.56
C LEU A 13 -0.49 -4.63 -2.04
N GLY A 14 -0.20 -5.92 -1.89
CA GLY A 14 1.10 -6.44 -1.52
C GLY A 14 2.15 -6.16 -2.60
N LEU A 15 1.84 -6.42 -3.88
CA LEU A 15 2.72 -6.05 -4.99
C LEU A 15 2.94 -4.53 -5.06
N PHE A 16 1.90 -3.74 -4.80
CA PHE A 16 2.02 -2.29 -4.71
C PHE A 16 2.94 -1.83 -3.57
N LEU A 17 2.82 -2.43 -2.38
CA LEU A 17 3.72 -2.18 -1.24
C LEU A 17 5.17 -2.53 -1.56
N LEU A 18 5.40 -3.68 -2.22
CA LEU A 18 6.73 -4.10 -2.65
C LEU A 18 7.33 -3.11 -3.66
N ALA A 19 6.55 -2.62 -4.61
CA ALA A 19 7.02 -1.60 -5.56
C ALA A 19 7.42 -0.29 -4.87
N LEU A 20 6.62 0.19 -3.90
CA LEU A 20 6.96 1.38 -3.11
C LEU A 20 8.20 1.16 -2.24
N GLY A 21 8.32 -0.01 -1.60
CA GLY A 21 9.48 -0.39 -0.80
C GLY A 21 10.76 -0.48 -1.64
N ALA A 22 10.68 -1.09 -2.82
CA ALA A 22 11.78 -1.17 -3.78
C ALA A 22 12.24 0.22 -4.20
N ARG A 23 11.32 1.16 -4.46
CA ARG A 23 11.66 2.56 -4.75
C ARG A 23 12.45 3.22 -3.62
N VAL A 24 12.05 2.99 -2.35
CA VAL A 24 12.80 3.50 -1.19
C VAL A 24 14.21 2.90 -1.15
N SER A 25 14.35 1.58 -1.30
CA SER A 25 15.64 0.89 -1.29
C SER A 25 16.58 1.36 -2.40
N LEU A 26 16.06 1.55 -3.62
CA LEU A 26 16.83 2.07 -4.75
C LEU A 26 17.32 3.51 -4.49
N LEU A 27 16.47 4.37 -3.95
CA LEU A 27 16.85 5.75 -3.60
C LEU A 27 17.90 5.77 -2.48
N ARG A 28 17.76 4.93 -1.46
CA ARG A 28 18.77 4.79 -0.38
C ARG A 28 20.12 4.40 -0.93
N SER A 29 20.16 3.40 -1.81
CA SER A 29 21.39 2.95 -2.46
C SER A 29 22.03 4.06 -3.28
N LYS A 30 21.23 4.75 -4.12
CA LYS A 30 21.70 5.85 -4.96
C LYS A 30 22.27 7.01 -4.15
N LEU A 31 21.62 7.38 -3.04
CA LEU A 31 22.01 8.50 -2.19
C LEU A 31 23.03 8.12 -1.09
N ARG A 32 23.37 6.83 -0.97
CA ARG A 32 24.23 6.28 0.08
C ARG A 32 23.76 6.62 1.50
N VAL A 33 22.45 6.60 1.73
CA VAL A 33 21.82 6.92 3.03
C VAL A 33 21.36 5.64 3.73
N GLY A 34 22.02 5.28 4.83
CA GLY A 34 21.68 4.10 5.64
C GLY A 34 20.39 4.25 6.44
N MET A 35 20.23 5.35 7.20
CA MET A 35 19.09 5.60 8.08
C MET A 35 18.51 7.00 7.83
N GLY A 36 17.21 7.18 8.06
CA GLY A 36 16.53 8.44 7.80
C GLY A 36 16.46 8.76 6.30
N HIS A 37 16.48 10.05 5.95
CA HIS A 37 16.40 10.54 4.57
C HIS A 37 17.62 11.34 4.11
N GLY A 38 18.65 11.52 4.95
CA GLY A 38 19.92 12.17 4.55
C GLY A 38 19.75 13.57 3.96
N ASN A 39 18.78 14.35 4.45
CA ASN A 39 18.37 15.66 3.92
C ASN A 39 17.90 15.67 2.45
N ASP A 40 17.66 14.51 1.84
CA ASP A 40 17.09 14.41 0.51
C ASP A 40 15.55 14.34 0.56
N VAL A 41 14.90 15.32 -0.07
CA VAL A 41 13.44 15.46 -0.08
C VAL A 41 12.75 14.32 -0.84
N HIS A 42 13.39 13.78 -1.88
CA HIS A 42 12.81 12.68 -2.66
C HIS A 42 12.81 11.37 -1.86
N LEU A 43 13.89 11.10 -1.11
CA LEU A 43 13.95 9.95 -0.21
C LEU A 43 12.97 10.09 0.95
N ALA A 44 12.88 11.28 1.57
CA ALA A 44 11.90 11.56 2.63
C ALA A 44 10.47 11.28 2.16
N ARG A 45 10.13 11.76 0.96
CA ARG A 45 8.83 11.55 0.33
C ARG A 45 8.56 10.09 0.03
N ALA A 46 9.52 9.38 -0.57
CA ALA A 46 9.37 7.96 -0.87
C ALA A 46 9.12 7.13 0.41
N ILE A 47 9.86 7.43 1.49
CA ILE A 47 9.66 6.79 2.79
C ILE A 47 8.25 7.05 3.32
N ARG A 48 7.75 8.30 3.28
CA ARG A 48 6.39 8.60 3.76
C ARG A 48 5.29 8.03 2.89
N VAL A 49 5.47 7.97 1.57
CA VAL A 49 4.50 7.30 0.68
C VAL A 49 4.41 5.81 0.99
N HIS A 50 5.55 5.14 1.16
CA HIS A 50 5.57 3.72 1.55
C HIS A 50 5.00 3.51 2.96
N GLY A 51 5.41 4.30 3.95
CA GLY A 51 4.92 4.21 5.32
C GLY A 51 3.41 4.41 5.41
N ASN A 52 2.87 5.45 4.78
CA ASN A 52 1.44 5.67 4.71
C ASN A 52 0.71 4.50 4.02
N ALA A 53 1.27 3.94 2.95
CA ALA A 53 0.67 2.79 2.30
C ALA A 53 0.57 1.60 3.27
N VAL A 54 1.60 1.30 4.05
CA VAL A 54 1.59 0.22 5.06
C VAL A 54 0.55 0.50 6.16
N GLU A 55 0.55 1.73 6.69
CA GLU A 55 -0.37 2.19 7.74
C GLU A 55 -1.85 1.98 7.36
N TRP A 56 -2.21 2.11 6.08
CA TRP A 56 -3.58 1.95 5.60
C TRP A 56 -3.89 0.56 5.06
N ILE A 57 -2.96 -0.07 4.34
CA ILE A 57 -3.20 -1.36 3.66
C ILE A 57 -3.35 -2.49 4.68
N VAL A 58 -2.51 -2.52 5.73
CA VAL A 58 -2.52 -3.63 6.69
C VAL A 58 -3.84 -3.69 7.47
N PRO A 59 -4.35 -2.59 8.08
CA PRO A 59 -5.65 -2.62 8.74
C PRO A 59 -6.79 -2.93 7.77
N MET A 60 -6.75 -2.39 6.54
CA MET A 60 -7.80 -2.63 5.55
C MET A 60 -7.89 -4.10 5.15
N LEU A 61 -6.76 -4.77 4.93
CA LEU A 61 -6.73 -6.21 4.62
C LEU A 61 -7.24 -7.06 5.78
N LEU A 62 -6.94 -6.66 7.02
CA LEU A 62 -7.49 -7.33 8.21
C LEU A 62 -9.01 -7.19 8.27
N LEU A 63 -9.54 -5.99 8.01
CA LEU A 63 -10.99 -5.75 7.96
C LEU A 63 -11.66 -6.54 6.83
N PHE A 64 -11.01 -6.64 5.66
CA PHE A 64 -11.48 -7.46 4.54
C PHE A 64 -11.55 -8.94 4.91
N LEU A 65 -10.50 -9.44 5.57
CA LEU A 65 -10.46 -10.82 6.03
C LEU A 65 -11.63 -11.13 6.98
N VAL A 66 -11.82 -10.28 8.00
CA VAL A 66 -12.89 -10.45 8.97
C VAL A 66 -14.26 -10.39 8.28
N ALA A 67 -14.49 -9.39 7.43
CA ALA A 67 -15.77 -9.23 6.73
C ALA A 67 -16.06 -10.39 5.77
N GLU A 68 -15.07 -10.89 5.04
CA GLU A 68 -15.25 -12.02 4.12
C GLU A 68 -15.51 -13.33 4.86
N LEU A 69 -14.82 -13.57 5.98
CA LEU A 69 -15.08 -14.73 6.83
C LEU A 69 -16.47 -14.66 7.47
N ASP A 70 -16.97 -13.47 7.79
CA ASP A 70 -18.33 -13.27 8.31
C ASP A 70 -19.42 -13.34 7.22
N GLY A 71 -19.06 -13.61 5.96
CA GLY A 71 -20.01 -13.77 4.87
C GLY A 71 -20.56 -12.45 4.30
N ALA A 72 -19.81 -11.36 4.41
CA ALA A 72 -20.17 -10.08 3.82
C ALA A 72 -20.44 -10.19 2.31
N ASN A 73 -21.30 -9.29 1.81
CA ASN A 73 -21.68 -9.27 0.40
C ASN A 73 -20.46 -9.09 -0.51
N ARG A 74 -20.30 -10.00 -1.49
CA ARG A 74 -19.15 -10.02 -2.41
C ARG A 74 -19.04 -8.77 -3.28
N ILE A 75 -20.16 -8.24 -3.76
CA ILE A 75 -20.18 -7.03 -4.58
C ILE A 75 -19.72 -5.85 -3.74
N PHE A 76 -20.20 -5.75 -2.50
CA PHE A 76 -19.76 -4.71 -1.56
C PHE A 76 -18.25 -4.77 -1.30
N LEU A 77 -17.70 -5.96 -1.01
CA LEU A 77 -16.26 -6.15 -0.83
C LEU A 77 -15.47 -5.73 -2.08
N HIS A 78 -15.97 -6.05 -3.28
CA HIS A 78 -15.31 -5.64 -4.52
C HIS A 78 -15.31 -4.12 -4.72
N VAL A 79 -16.46 -3.46 -4.49
CA VAL A 79 -16.57 -2.01 -4.60
C VAL A 79 -15.60 -1.33 -3.63
N CYS A 80 -15.57 -1.78 -2.38
CA CYS A 80 -14.64 -1.28 -1.37
C CYS A 80 -13.18 -1.52 -1.78
N GLY A 81 -12.85 -2.71 -2.28
CA GLY A 81 -11.47 -3.08 -2.60
C GLY A 81 -10.93 -2.34 -3.81
N VAL A 82 -11.73 -2.22 -4.89
CA VAL A 82 -11.35 -1.44 -6.08
C VAL A 82 -11.20 0.04 -5.73
N SER A 83 -12.15 0.60 -4.98
CA SER A 83 -12.10 2.00 -4.55
C SER A 83 -10.86 2.28 -3.70
N PHE A 84 -10.53 1.36 -2.79
CA PHE A 84 -9.35 1.47 -1.93
C PHE A 84 -8.04 1.40 -2.74
N VAL A 85 -7.91 0.44 -3.65
CA VAL A 85 -6.76 0.36 -4.57
C VAL A 85 -6.61 1.66 -5.36
N GLY A 86 -7.69 2.16 -5.95
CA GLY A 86 -7.70 3.44 -6.67
C GLY A 86 -7.22 4.60 -5.80
N ALA A 87 -7.71 4.70 -4.57
CA ALA A 87 -7.32 5.75 -3.62
C ALA A 87 -5.83 5.65 -3.21
N ARG A 88 -5.25 4.45 -3.13
CA ARG A 88 -3.82 4.26 -2.81
C ARG A 88 -2.91 4.64 -3.99
N ILE A 89 -3.30 4.28 -5.21
CA ILE A 89 -2.58 4.69 -6.42
C ILE A 89 -2.64 6.22 -6.55
N ALA A 90 -3.83 6.83 -6.45
CA ALA A 90 -4.01 8.27 -6.56
C ALA A 90 -3.18 9.04 -5.51
N HIS A 91 -3.19 8.59 -4.25
CA HIS A 91 -2.38 9.20 -3.19
C HIS A 91 -0.88 9.08 -3.46
N ALA A 92 -0.39 7.90 -3.83
CA ALA A 92 1.03 7.71 -4.12
C ALA A 92 1.50 8.56 -5.31
N VAL A 93 0.68 8.71 -6.35
CA VAL A 93 0.97 9.58 -7.50
C VAL A 93 0.93 11.06 -7.10
N GLY A 94 -0.12 11.48 -6.38
CA GLY A 94 -0.30 12.87 -5.94
C GLY A 94 0.86 13.34 -5.06
N VAL A 95 1.16 12.60 -4.00
CA VAL A 95 2.26 12.92 -3.09
C VAL A 95 3.62 12.82 -3.78
N SER A 96 3.79 11.92 -4.76
CA SER A 96 5.04 11.84 -5.53
C SER A 96 5.32 13.11 -6.35
N ARG A 97 4.28 13.84 -6.79
CA ARG A 97 4.38 15.01 -7.67
C ARG A 97 4.49 16.36 -6.94
N THR A 98 4.06 16.44 -5.68
CA THR A 98 4.13 17.64 -4.83
C THR A 98 5.42 17.66 -4.04
#